data_AF-A0A4S8M3P1-F1
#
_entry.id   AF-A0A4S8M3P1-F1
#
_cell.length_a   1.000
_cell.length_b   1.000
_cell.length_c   1.000
_cell.angle_alpha   90.00
_cell.angle_beta   90.00
_cell.angle_gamma   90.00
#
_symmetry.space_group_name_H-M   'P 1'
#
loop_
_entity.id
_entity.type
_entity.pdbx_description
1 polymer ?
#
loop_
_entity_poly.entity_id
_entity_poly.type
_entity_poly.pdbx_seq_one_letter_code
_entity_poly.pdbx_strand_id
1 'polypeptide(L)'
;EETIVDMIQEAADDPRNTWSRIISGVIGPRTSKEYISAVSAIIRHRWESRGLRKARYFWKKAAKKNPNNVDLVTPSASDLSEFVEVLSPERQRAVEEL
;
A
#
# COMPACT_ATOMS: atom_id res chain seq x y z
N GLU A 1 17.95 -8.48 21.63
CA GLU A 1 16.63 -8.08 21.11
C GLU A 1 15.61 -7.92 22.24
N GLU A 2 15.52 -8.85 23.19
CA GLU A 2 14.70 -8.71 24.42
C GLU A 2 14.91 -7.39 25.15
N THR A 3 16.16 -6.93 25.31
CA THR A 3 16.48 -5.70 26.05
C THR A 3 15.84 -4.43 25.50
N ILE A 4 15.61 -4.34 24.18
CA ILE A 4 14.98 -3.15 23.57
C ILE A 4 13.47 -3.21 23.75
N VAL A 5 12.88 -4.41 23.64
CA VAL A 5 11.45 -4.62 23.84
C VAL A 5 11.07 -4.29 25.28
N ASP A 6 11.88 -4.71 26.26
CA ASP A 6 11.66 -4.42 27.68
C ASP A 6 11.73 -2.92 27.97
N MET A 7 12.70 -2.20 27.39
CA MET A 7 12.80 -0.74 27.51
C MET A 7 11.58 -0.02 26.91
N ILE A 8 11.03 -0.53 25.81
CA ILE A 8 9.83 0.03 25.18
C ILE A 8 8.60 -0.24 26.05
N GLN A 9 8.49 -1.42 26.65
CA GLN A 9 7.40 -1.76 27.56
C GLN A 9 7.45 -0.91 28.83
N GLU A 10 8.61 -0.77 29.46
CA GLU A 10 8.79 0.06 30.65
C GLU A 10 8.50 1.55 30.35
N ALA A 11 8.90 2.03 29.16
CA ALA A 11 8.55 3.36 28.67
C ALA A 11 7.05 3.52 28.36
N ALA A 12 6.34 2.44 28.02
CA ALA A 12 4.91 2.44 27.76
C ALA A 12 4.07 2.54 29.04
N ASP A 13 4.58 1.99 30.14
CA ASP A 13 3.90 1.95 31.43
C ASP A 13 3.91 3.30 32.16
N ASP A 14 4.78 4.24 31.77
CA ASP A 14 4.74 5.62 32.27
C ASP A 14 3.66 6.45 31.52
N PRO A 15 2.57 6.89 32.20
CA PRO A 15 1.50 7.67 31.58
C PRO A 15 1.94 9.04 31.07
N ARG A 16 3.10 9.54 31.52
CA ARG A 16 3.68 10.81 31.07
C ARG A 16 4.52 10.64 29.81
N ASN A 17 4.85 9.41 29.46
CA ASN A 17 5.62 9.10 28.27
C ASN A 17 4.73 9.11 27.02
N THR A 18 5.28 9.61 25.91
CA THR A 18 4.58 9.61 24.61
C THR A 18 4.27 8.19 24.13
N TRP A 19 5.08 7.20 24.52
CA TRP A 19 4.87 5.79 24.21
C TRP A 19 3.56 5.25 24.78
N SER A 20 3.15 5.65 25.99
CA SER A 20 1.86 5.24 26.57
C SER A 20 0.65 5.66 25.70
N ARG A 21 0.71 6.87 25.11
CA ARG A 21 -0.33 7.39 24.21
C ARG A 21 -0.35 6.70 22.85
N ILE A 22 0.82 6.34 22.32
CA ILE A 22 0.93 5.64 21.05
C ILE A 22 0.44 4.20 21.20
N ILE A 23 0.93 3.50 22.22
CA ILE A 23 0.66 2.07 22.42
C ILE A 23 -0.81 1.83 22.76
N SER A 24 -1.43 2.67 23.59
CA SER A 24 -2.87 2.59 23.86
C SER A 24 -3.73 2.80 22.59
N GLY A 25 -3.32 3.65 21.65
CA GLY A 25 -3.99 3.79 20.36
C GLY A 25 -3.76 2.63 19.38
N VAL A 26 -2.69 1.84 19.58
CA VAL A 26 -2.32 0.70 18.73
C VAL A 26 -2.92 -0.62 19.24
N ILE A 27 -2.88 -0.85 20.55
CA ILE A 27 -3.28 -2.10 21.23
C ILE A 27 -4.64 -1.98 21.90
N GLY A 28 -5.09 -0.77 22.22
CA GLY A 28 -6.37 -0.53 22.89
C GLY A 28 -7.59 -0.85 22.03
N PRO A 29 -8.79 -0.88 22.65
CA PRO A 29 -10.03 -1.17 21.94
C PRO A 29 -10.29 -0.10 20.89
N ARG A 30 -10.19 -0.48 19.61
CA ARG A 30 -10.52 0.41 18.51
C ARG A 30 -11.98 0.81 18.57
N THR A 31 -12.22 2.11 18.50
CA THR A 31 -13.57 2.63 18.43
C THR A 31 -14.18 2.32 17.05
N SER A 32 -15.50 2.17 16.98
CA SER A 32 -16.21 1.95 15.71
C SER A 32 -15.88 3.05 14.67
N LYS A 33 -15.67 4.29 15.12
CA LYS A 33 -15.27 5.43 14.28
C LYS A 33 -13.90 5.23 13.64
N GLU A 34 -12.91 4.75 14.39
CA GLU A 34 -11.56 4.46 13.87
C GLU A 34 -11.59 3.33 12.85
N TYR A 35 -12.40 2.30 13.09
CA TYR A 35 -12.57 1.21 12.13
C TYR A 35 -13.19 1.70 10.82
N ILE A 36 -14.27 2.47 10.89
CA ILE A 36 -14.92 3.07 9.70
C ILE A 36 -13.95 3.97 8.94
N SER A 37 -13.17 4.79 9.65
CA SER A 37 -12.14 5.64 9.06
C SER A 37 -11.09 4.82 8.32
N ALA A 38 -10.56 3.77 8.96
CA ALA A 38 -9.56 2.89 8.37
C ALA A 38 -10.10 2.16 7.12
N VAL A 39 -11.31 1.60 7.19
CA VAL A 39 -11.96 0.95 6.04
C VAL A 39 -12.15 1.95 4.90
N SER A 40 -12.61 3.17 5.19
CA SER A 40 -12.82 4.21 4.19
C SER A 40 -11.51 4.63 3.52
N ALA A 41 -10.43 4.79 4.31
CA ALA A 41 -9.10 5.09 3.81
C ALA A 41 -8.58 3.97 2.88
N ILE A 42 -8.77 2.70 3.27
CA ILE A 42 -8.38 1.54 2.44
C ILE A 42 -9.14 1.54 1.12
N ILE A 43 -10.47 1.73 1.15
CA ILE A 43 -11.29 1.77 -0.06
C ILE A 43 -10.82 2.90 -0.97
N ARG A 44 -10.64 4.11 -0.42
CA ARG A 44 -10.14 5.27 -1.18
C ARG A 44 -8.80 4.99 -1.82
N HIS A 45 -7.83 4.46 -1.08
CA HIS A 45 -6.52 4.10 -1.62
C HIS A 45 -6.60 3.07 -2.75
N ARG A 46 -7.51 2.08 -2.66
CA ARG A 46 -7.72 1.11 -3.75
C ARG A 46 -8.23 1.79 -5.02
N TRP A 47 -9.16 2.74 -4.87
CA TRP A 47 -9.67 3.52 -6.00
C TRP A 47 -8.58 4.36 -6.67
N GLU A 48 -7.82 5.12 -5.86
CA GLU A 48 -6.71 5.95 -6.35
C GLU A 48 -5.62 5.09 -7.03
N SER A 49 -5.26 3.96 -6.42
CA SER A 49 -4.25 3.03 -6.95
C SER A 49 -4.66 2.45 -8.31
N ARG A 50 -5.94 2.13 -8.51
CA ARG A 50 -6.45 1.65 -9.80
C ARG A 50 -6.30 2.69 -10.91
N GLY A 51 -6.60 3.96 -10.62
CA GLY A 51 -6.42 5.05 -11.57
C GLY A 51 -4.95 5.24 -11.95
N LEU A 52 -4.06 5.29 -10.94
CA LEU A 52 -2.63 5.44 -11.14
C LEU A 52 -2.01 4.25 -11.89
N ARG A 53 -2.51 3.02 -11.68
CA ARG A 53 -2.03 1.82 -12.41
C ARG A 53 -2.24 1.96 -13.91
N LYS A 54 -3.42 2.43 -14.34
CA LYS A 54 -3.73 2.65 -15.77
C LYS A 54 -2.84 3.72 -16.38
N ALA A 55 -2.73 4.88 -15.71
CA ALA A 55 -1.87 5.96 -16.16
C ALA A 55 -0.42 5.50 -16.28
N ARG A 56 0.09 4.77 -15.28
CA ARG A 56 1.44 4.24 -15.28
C ARG A 56 1.69 3.27 -16.43
N TYR A 57 0.76 2.35 -16.68
CA TYR A 57 0.87 1.40 -17.79
C TYR A 57 0.92 2.12 -19.14
N PHE A 58 0.01 3.09 -19.33
CA PHE A 58 0.00 3.95 -20.52
C PHE A 58 1.35 4.65 -20.72
N TRP A 59 1.87 5.32 -19.68
CA TRP A 59 3.14 6.03 -19.77
C TRP A 59 4.34 5.10 -19.98
N LYS A 60 4.35 3.92 -19.36
CA LYS A 60 5.37 2.89 -19.61
C LYS A 60 5.36 2.44 -21.07
N LYS A 61 4.19 2.17 -21.63
CA LYS A 61 4.05 1.80 -23.05
C LYS A 61 4.45 2.94 -23.98
N ALA A 62 4.00 4.16 -23.70
CA ALA A 62 4.34 5.35 -24.48
C ALA A 62 5.86 5.61 -24.48
N ALA A 63 6.53 5.47 -23.32
CA ALA A 63 7.97 5.65 -23.22
C ALA A 63 8.75 4.65 -24.10
N LYS A 64 8.29 3.39 -24.17
CA LYS A 64 8.90 2.34 -25.01
C LYS A 64 8.68 2.52 -26.52
N LYS A 65 7.74 3.38 -26.94
CA LYS A 65 7.57 3.70 -28.37
C LYS A 65 8.74 4.53 -28.92
N ASN A 66 9.51 5.18 -28.06
CA ASN A 66 10.72 5.88 -28.48
C ASN A 66 11.86 4.84 -28.69
N PRO A 67 12.49 4.79 -29.88
CA PRO A 67 13.54 3.82 -30.18
C PRO A 67 14.74 3.90 -29.21
N ASN A 68 14.98 5.05 -28.57
CA ASN A 68 16.06 5.21 -27.58
C ASN A 68 15.76 4.58 -26.22
N ASN A 69 14.51 4.16 -25.97
CA ASN A 69 14.03 3.71 -24.66
C ASN A 69 13.45 2.29 -24.68
N VAL A 70 13.65 1.53 -25.76
CA VAL A 70 13.06 0.19 -25.95
C VAL A 70 13.48 -0.76 -24.82
N ASP A 71 14.79 -0.74 -24.50
CA ASP A 71 15.39 -1.59 -23.47
C ASP A 71 15.42 -0.93 -22.08
N LEU A 72 14.79 0.24 -21.92
CA LEU A 72 14.75 0.95 -20.66
C LEU A 72 13.86 0.19 -19.65
N VAL A 73 14.51 -0.47 -18.69
CA VAL A 73 13.84 -1.11 -17.55
C VAL A 73 13.32 -0.02 -16.62
N THR A 74 12.01 0.22 -16.67
CA THR A 74 11.37 1.15 -15.73
C THR A 74 11.07 0.42 -14.42
N PRO A 75 11.64 0.84 -13.28
CA PRO A 75 11.37 0.19 -12.01
C PRO A 75 9.85 0.15 -11.77
N SER A 76 9.32 -1.06 -11.64
CA SER A 76 7.97 -1.28 -11.13
C SER A 76 7.90 -0.78 -9.69
N ALA A 77 6.72 -0.40 -9.22
CA ALA A 77 6.57 -0.05 -7.82
C ALA A 77 6.45 -1.42 -7.18
N SER A 78 7.52 -1.82 -6.51
CA SER A 78 7.64 -2.94 -5.60
C SER A 78 7.43 -4.34 -6.19
N ASP A 79 8.42 -5.21 -6.00
CA ASP A 79 8.30 -6.68 -5.99
C ASP A 79 7.52 -7.18 -4.76
N LEU A 80 6.67 -6.34 -4.16
CA LEU A 80 5.70 -6.80 -3.17
C LEU A 80 4.73 -7.67 -3.94
N SER A 81 4.69 -8.96 -3.59
CA SER A 81 3.99 -10.04 -4.29
C SER A 81 2.80 -9.50 -5.07
N GLU A 82 2.83 -9.66 -6.39
CA GLU A 82 1.72 -9.31 -7.25
C GLU A 82 0.43 -9.77 -6.58
N PHE A 83 -0.38 -8.82 -6.11
CA PHE A 83 -1.78 -9.10 -5.89
C PHE A 83 -2.29 -9.48 -7.27
N VAL A 84 -2.34 -10.78 -7.55
CA VAL A 84 -2.98 -11.34 -8.73
C VAL A 84 -4.45 -11.01 -8.58
N GLU A 85 -4.83 -9.84 -9.09
CA GLU A 85 -6.22 -9.48 -9.27
C GLU A 85 -6.74 -10.48 -10.30
N VAL A 86 -7.52 -11.47 -9.84
CA VAL A 86 -8.16 -12.45 -10.73
C VAL A 86 -9.13 -11.66 -11.60
N LEU A 87 -8.70 -11.33 -12.81
CA LEU A 87 -9.51 -10.64 -13.80
C LEU A 87 -10.50 -11.64 -14.39
N SER A 88 -11.71 -11.18 -14.66
CA SER A 88 -12.65 -11.98 -15.45
C SER A 88 -12.08 -12.21 -16.86
N PRO A 89 -12.43 -13.31 -17.55
CA PRO A 89 -11.88 -13.66 -18.86
C PRO A 89 -12.02 -12.53 -19.89
N GLU A 90 -13.14 -11.80 -19.85
CA GLU A 90 -13.40 -10.66 -20.72
C GLU A 90 -12.44 -9.49 -20.49
N ARG A 91 -12.10 -9.22 -19.21
CA ARG A 91 -11.16 -8.15 -18.85
C ARG A 91 -9.72 -8.54 -19.16
N GLN A 92 -9.39 -9.82 -19.06
CA GLN A 92 -8.08 -10.33 -19.41
C GLN A 92 -7.79 -10.13 -20.91
N ARG A 93 -8.74 -10.50 -21.79
CA ARG A 93 -8.62 -10.26 -23.23
C ARG A 93 -8.47 -8.77 -23.58
N ALA A 94 -9.26 -7.91 -22.95
CA ALA A 94 -9.18 -6.47 -23.19
C ALA A 94 -7.83 -5.84 -22.76
N VAL A 95 -7.12 -6.44 -21.80
CA VAL A 95 -5.78 -6.00 -21.39
C VAL A 95 -4.70 -6.52 -22.35
N GLU A 96 -4.88 -7.72 -22.90
CA GLU A 96 -3.97 -8.33 -23.86
C GLU A 96 -4.05 -7.70 -25.26
N GLU A 97 -5.23 -7.18 -25.64
CA GLU A 97 -5.45 -6.46 -26.90
C GLU A 97 -5.00 -4.98 -26.87
N LEU A 98 -4.71 -4.42 -25.70
CA LEU A 98 -4.15 -3.07 -25.54
C LEU A 98 -2.63 -3.04 -25.72
#